data_AF-A0A7Y9WB04-F1
#
_entry.id   AF-A0A7Y9WB04-F1
#
_cell.length_a   1.000
_cell.length_b   1.000
_cell.length_c   1.000
_cell.angle_alpha   90.00
_cell.angle_beta   90.00
_cell.angle_gamma   90.00
#
_symmetry.space_group_name_H-M   'P 1'
#
loop_
_entity.id
_entity.type
_entity.pdbx_description
1 polymer ?
#
loop_
_entity_poly.entity_id
_entity_poly.type
_entity_poly.pdbx_seq_one_letter_code
_entity_poly.pdbx_strand_id
1 'polypeptide(L)' 'MTLGPKGRNVVLERSFGSPVVTRDGVSVAKEIELQDRVQNIGAQLVKEVVSRTSDAAGDGTTTATVLAQAIVREG' A
#
# COMPACT_ATOMS: atom_id res chain seq x y z
N MET A 1 -4.56 2.18 -8.97
CA MET A 1 -4.08 0.85 -8.53
C MET A 1 -2.88 0.45 -9.37
N THR A 2 -1.81 -0.02 -8.73
CA THR A 2 -0.53 -0.44 -9.32
C THR A 2 -0.55 -1.90 -9.80
N LEU A 3 -1.72 -2.54 -9.88
CA LEU A 3 -1.87 -3.97 -10.14
C LEU A 3 -1.45 -4.38 -11.57
N GLY A 4 -0.63 -5.43 -11.68
CA GLY A 4 -0.29 -6.15 -12.92
C GLY A 4 0.71 -5.45 -13.85
N PRO A 5 1.07 -6.08 -14.99
CA PRO A 5 2.06 -5.55 -15.94
C PRO A 5 1.65 -4.21 -16.60
N LYS A 6 0.42 -3.74 -16.37
CA LYS A 6 -0.10 -2.42 -16.77
C LYS A 6 -0.37 -1.49 -15.57
N GLY A 7 0.26 -1.73 -14.43
CA GLY A 7 0.15 -0.89 -13.23
C GLY A 7 0.46 0.58 -13.53
N ARG A 8 -0.40 1.48 -13.04
CA ARG A 8 -0.20 2.93 -13.19
C ARG A 8 0.95 3.42 -12.30
N ASN A 9 1.69 4.41 -12.78
CA ASN A 9 2.71 5.09 -11.98
C ASN A 9 2.06 5.80 -10.80
N VAL A 10 2.66 5.67 -9.62
CA VAL A 10 2.36 6.47 -8.45
C VAL A 10 3.53 7.41 -8.21
N VAL A 11 3.23 8.68 -8.04
CA VAL A 11 4.23 9.70 -7.74
C VAL A 11 4.21 9.94 -6.24
N LEU A 12 5.36 9.74 -5.60
CA LEU A 12 5.57 9.97 -4.18
C LEU A 12 6.34 11.26 -4.00
N GLU A 13 5.75 12.19 -3.27
CA GLU A 13 6.42 13.42 -2.86
C GLU A 13 7.43 13.08 -1.74
N ARG A 14 8.63 13.65 -1.85
CA ARG A 14 9.70 13.50 -0.85
C ARG A 14 9.90 14.86 -0.18
N SER A 15 10.13 14.87 1.13
CA SER A 15 10.40 16.09 1.90
C SER A 15 11.67 16.84 1.45
N PHE A 16 12.53 16.20 0.66
CA PHE A 16 13.71 16.81 0.07
C PHE A 16 14.06 16.13 -1.26
N GLY A 17 14.36 16.92 -2.31
CA GLY A 17 14.76 16.42 -3.63
C GLY A 17 13.62 16.24 -4.64
N SER A 18 13.87 15.45 -5.69
CA SER A 18 12.89 15.19 -6.76
C SER A 18 11.86 14.13 -6.35
N PRO A 19 10.61 14.23 -6.81
CA PRO A 19 9.58 13.23 -6.53
C PRO A 19 9.97 11.86 -7.09
N VAL A 20 9.64 10.81 -6.34
CA VAL A 20 9.94 9.44 -6.73
C VAL A 20 8.75 8.85 -7.46
N VAL A 21 8.93 8.43 -8.70
CA VAL A 21 7.91 7.71 -9.46
C VAL A 21 8.11 6.22 -9.24
N THR A 22 7.15 5.56 -8.62
CA THR A 22 7.19 4.11 -8.36
C THR A 22 5.97 3.41 -8.91
N ARG A 23 6.15 2.13 -9.24
CA ARG A 23 5.07 1.19 -9.56
C ARG A 23 4.92 0.12 -8.49
N ASP A 24 5.80 0.11 -7.50
CA ASP A 24 5.79 -0.89 -6.43
C ASP A 24 4.72 -0.55 -5.39
N GLY A 25 3.74 -1.45 -5.25
CA GLY A 25 2.66 -1.31 -4.28
C GLY A 25 3.14 -1.34 -2.82
N VAL A 26 4.27 -2.00 -2.53
CA VAL A 26 4.82 -2.08 -1.17
C VAL A 26 5.42 -0.73 -0.77
N SER A 27 6.22 -0.13 -1.66
CA SER A 27 6.76 1.22 -1.47
C SER A 27 5.63 2.25 -1.30
N VAL A 28 4.57 2.16 -2.11
CA VAL A 28 3.42 3.06 -1.98
C VAL A 28 2.70 2.85 -0.65
N ALA A 29 2.39 1.61 -0.26
CA ALA A 29 1.72 1.32 1.00
C ALA A 29 2.51 1.80 2.22
N LYS A 30 3.84 1.83 2.15
CA LYS A 30 4.70 2.32 3.23
C LYS A 30 4.62 3.83 3.44
N GLU A 31 4.33 4.60 2.40
CA GLU A 31 4.25 6.07 2.46
C GLU A 31 2.82 6.58 2.75
N ILE A 32 1.83 5.69 2.89
CA ILE A 32 0.46 6.10 3.22
C ILE A 32 0.36 6.44 4.71
N GLU A 33 0.05 7.71 4.97
CA GLU A 33 -0.37 8.22 6.28
C GLU A 33 -1.63 9.07 6.11
N LEU A 34 -2.61 8.84 6.98
CA LEU A 34 -3.88 9.58 6.96
C LEU A 34 -3.92 10.56 8.13
N GLN A 35 -4.46 11.76 7.89
CA GLN A 35 -4.60 12.79 8.93
C GLN A 35 -5.62 12.41 10.00
N ASP A 36 -6.68 11.68 9.61
CA ASP A 36 -7.66 11.16 10.56
C ASP A 36 -7.09 9.98 11.35
N ARG A 37 -7.13 10.06 12.67
CA ARG A 37 -6.52 9.06 13.56
C ARG A 37 -7.16 7.68 13.41
N VAL A 38 -8.48 7.61 13.26
CA VAL A 38 -9.22 6.33 13.18
C VAL A 38 -8.91 5.65 11.86
N GLN A 39 -8.94 6.41 10.76
CA GLN A 39 -8.57 5.90 9.44
C GLN A 39 -7.09 5.52 9.37
N ASN A 40 -6.20 6.30 10.00
CA ASN A 40 -4.78 5.99 10.01
C ASN A 40 -4.50 4.68 10.77
N ILE A 41 -5.19 4.40 11.87
CA ILE A 41 -5.08 3.10 12.56
C ILE A 41 -5.43 1.94 11.61
N GLY A 42 -6.51 2.07 10.85
CA GLY A 42 -6.89 1.08 9.84
C GLY A 42 -5.85 0.93 8.72
N ALA A 43 -5.32 2.06 8.22
CA ALA A 43 -4.28 2.07 7.21
C ALA A 43 -2.97 1.42 7.70
N GLN A 44 -2.56 1.69 8.94
CA GLN A 44 -1.38 1.06 9.56
C GLN A 44 -1.56 -0.45 9.73
N LEU A 45 -2.77 -0.92 10.08
CA LEU A 45 -3.06 -2.35 10.15
C LEU A 45 -2.91 -3.04 8.79
N VAL A 46 -3.45 -2.43 7.73
CA VAL A 46 -3.30 -2.96 6.36
C VAL A 46 -1.84 -2.94 5.92
N LYS A 47 -1.09 -1.89 6.27
CA LYS A 47 0.35 -1.77 5.97
C LYS A 47 1.18 -2.87 6.64
N GLU A 48 0.86 -3.22 7.89
CA GLU A 48 1.50 -4.34 8.61
C GLU A 48 1.25 -5.68 7.89
N VAL A 49 0.01 -5.94 7.46
CA VAL A 49 -0.35 -7.14 6.70
C VAL A 49 0.42 -7.20 5.38
N VAL A 50 0.46 -6.09 4.64
CA VAL A 50 1.18 -5.99 3.36
C VAL A 50 2.68 -6.23 3.54
N SER A 51 3.30 -5.66 4.59
CA SER A 51 4.72 -5.88 4.86
C SER A 51 5.01 -7.35 5.16
N ARG A 52 4.21 -7.97 6.03
CA ARG A 52 4.38 -9.38 6.38
C ARG A 52 4.15 -10.33 5.21
N THR A 53 3.17 -10.04 4.34
CA THR A 53 2.97 -10.81 3.11
C THR A 53 4.17 -10.67 2.17
N SER A 54 4.75 -9.47 2.04
CA SER A 54 5.97 -9.24 1.25
C SER A 54 7.16 -10.03 1.80
N ASP A 55 7.35 -9.99 3.12
CA ASP A 55 8.50 -10.61 3.77
C ASP A 55 8.41 -12.14 3.77
N ALA A 56 7.19 -12.69 3.89
CA ALA A 56 6.96 -14.14 3.92
C ALA A 56 6.87 -14.78 2.52
N ALA A 57 6.21 -14.12 1.55
CA ALA A 57 5.90 -14.70 0.25
C ALA A 57 6.70 -14.08 -0.91
N GLY A 58 7.31 -12.90 -0.74
CA GLY A 58 8.05 -12.19 -1.79
C GLY A 58 7.19 -11.62 -2.93
N ASP A 59 5.94 -12.05 -3.06
CA ASP A 59 4.92 -11.61 -4.02
C ASP A 59 3.52 -11.79 -3.39
N GLY A 60 2.49 -11.14 -3.93
CA GLY A 60 1.10 -11.23 -3.45
C GLY A 60 0.65 -10.12 -2.51
N THR A 61 1.51 -9.11 -2.28
CA THR A 61 1.20 -7.92 -1.48
C THR A 61 -0.02 -7.16 -1.99
N THR A 62 -0.17 -7.08 -3.31
CA THR A 62 -1.32 -6.39 -3.92
C THR A 62 -2.61 -7.22 -3.80
N THR A 63 -2.53 -8.55 -3.85
CA THR A 63 -3.67 -9.44 -3.59
C THR A 63 -4.14 -9.34 -2.14
N ALA A 64 -3.20 -9.28 -1.19
CA ALA A 64 -3.51 -9.09 0.22
C ALA A 64 -4.21 -7.75 0.49
N THR A 65 -3.79 -6.66 -0.17
CA THR A 65 -4.49 -5.36 -0.06
C THR A 65 -5.93 -5.42 -0.58
N VAL A 66 -6.16 -6.09 -1.71
CA VAL A 66 -7.51 -6.22 -2.30
C VAL A 66 -8.41 -7.10 -1.44
N LEU A 67 -7.90 -8.21 -0.90
CA LEU A 67 -8.65 -9.07 0.02
C LEU A 67 -8.98 -8.35 1.33
N ALA A 68 -8.01 -7.64 1.91
CA ALA A 68 -8.25 -6.85 3.12
C ALA A 68 -9.30 -5.76 2.88
N GLN A 69 -9.27 -5.07 1.74
CA GLN A 69 -10.29 -4.11 1.35
C GLN A 69 -11.68 -4.76 1.20
N ALA A 70 -11.75 -5.96 0.61
CA ALA A 70 -13.01 -6.67 0.43
C ALA A 70 -13.62 -7.11 1.77
N ILE A 71 -12.81 -7.66 2.67
CA ILE A 71 -13.24 -8.10 4.01
C ILE A 71 -13.74 -6.91 4.84
N VAL A 72 -13.05 -5.77 4.82
CA VAL A 72 -13.46 -4.55 5.55
C VAL A 72 -14.74 -3.92 4.98
N ARG A 73 -15.01 -4.10 3.68
CA ARG A 73 -16.19 -3.51 3.03
C ARG A 73 -17.44 -4.39 3.12
N GLU A 74 -17.27 -5.71 3.18
CA GLU A 74 -18.39 -6.64 3.42
C GLU A 74 -18.71 -6.86 4.90
N GLY A 75 -17.79 -6.51 5.80
CA GLY A 75 -17.96 -6.58 7.26
C GLY A 75 -18.67 -5.40 7.89
#